data_AF-A0A926V8B8-F1
#
_entry.id   AF-A0A926V8B8-F1
#
_cell.length_a   1.000
_cell.length_b   1.000
_cell.length_c   1.000
_cell.angle_alpha   90.00
_cell.angle_beta   90.00
_cell.angle_gamma   90.00
#
_symmetry.space_group_name_H-M   'P 1'
#
loop_
_entity.id
_entity.type
_entity.pdbx_description
1 polymer ?
#
loop_
_entity_poly.entity_id
_entity_poly.type
_entity_poly.pdbx_seq_one_letter_code
_entity_poly.pdbx_strand_id
1 'polypeptide(L)' 'MGGKTDLERVVAYVPAEWKEELEAWAEAEERSVSWLVSKLIDRALQERRPITQTVQQASEVASVP' A
#
# COMPACT_ATOMS: atom_id res chain seq x y z
N MET A 1 -0.41 26.96 5.95
CA MET A 1 -1.17 26.90 4.68
C MET A 1 -0.56 25.81 3.81
N GLY A 2 -1.38 24.88 3.31
CA GLY A 2 -1.00 23.86 2.31
C GLY A 2 -0.35 22.60 2.90
N GLY A 3 -0.88 21.39 2.76
CA GLY A 3 -2.09 20.92 2.09
C GLY A 3 -2.67 19.78 2.90
N LYS A 4 -4.00 19.80 3.09
CA LYS A 4 -4.72 18.60 3.50
C LYS A 4 -4.44 17.59 2.39
N THR A 5 -3.75 16.52 2.72
CA THR A 5 -3.60 15.40 1.81
C THR A 5 -5.03 14.91 1.55
N ASP A 6 -5.59 15.20 0.38
CA ASP A 6 -6.93 14.77 -0.03
C ASP A 6 -6.89 13.26 -0.31
N LEU A 7 -6.68 12.49 0.76
CA LEU A 7 -6.73 11.04 0.73
C LEU A 7 -8.15 10.60 1.03
N GLU A 8 -8.68 9.73 0.18
CA GLU A 8 -9.97 9.10 0.43
C GLU A 8 -9.88 8.14 1.62
N ARG A 9 -10.91 8.14 2.46
CA ARG A 9 -10.97 7.31 3.67
C ARG A 9 -11.68 6.00 3.37
N VAL A 10 -11.04 4.89 3.73
CA VAL A 10 -11.66 3.56 3.81
C VAL A 10 -11.86 3.22 5.29
N VAL A 11 -13.04 2.68 5.66
CA VAL A 11 -13.35 2.20 7.01
C VAL A 11 -13.64 0.70 6.95
N ALA A 12 -12.97 -0.07 7.78
CA ALA A 12 -13.16 -1.50 7.91
C ALA A 12 -13.21 -1.90 9.38
N TYR A 13 -14.01 -2.91 9.69
CA TYR A 13 -14.01 -3.54 11.01
C TYR A 13 -13.00 -4.69 11.02
N VAL A 14 -12.23 -4.78 12.09
CA VAL A 14 -11.24 -5.84 12.33
C VAL A 14 -11.49 -6.46 13.71
N PRO A 15 -11.08 -7.73 13.92
CA PRO A 15 -11.03 -8.32 15.26
C PRO A 15 -10.24 -7.44 16.25
N ALA A 16 -10.64 -7.47 17.52
CA ALA A 16 -10.00 -6.66 18.56
C ALA A 16 -8.51 -7.01 18.72
N GLU A 17 -8.16 -8.29 18.65
CA GLU A 17 -6.78 -8.78 18.72
C GLU A 17 -5.87 -8.17 17.64
N TRP A 18 -6.39 -7.97 16.42
CA TRP A 18 -5.61 -7.35 15.34
C TRP A 18 -5.37 -5.87 15.58
N LYS A 19 -6.35 -5.19 16.18
CA LYS A 19 -6.20 -3.77 16.53
C LYS A 19 -5.10 -3.61 17.58
N GLU A 20 -5.10 -4.43 18.62
CA GLU A 20 -4.10 -4.39 19.68
C GLU A 20 -2.69 -4.67 19.13
N GLU A 21 -2.56 -5.65 18.24
CA GLU A 21 -1.28 -5.97 17.59
C GLU A 21 -0.78 -4.81 16.71
N LEU A 22 -1.66 -4.19 15.93
CA LEU A 22 -1.31 -3.03 15.10
C LEU A 22 -0.94 -1.80 15.93
N GLU A 23 -1.59 -1.59 17.08
CA GLU A 23 -1.25 -0.51 18.01
C GLU A 23 0.13 -0.72 18.64
N ALA A 24 0.41 -1.92 19.13
CA ALA A 24 1.72 -2.26 19.68
C ALA A 24 2.85 -2.17 18.65
N TRP A 25 2.60 -2.60 17.40
CA TRP A 25 3.57 -2.48 16.32
C TRP A 25 3.83 -1.01 15.96
N ALA A 26 2.77 -0.20 15.83
CA ALA A 26 2.93 1.22 15.54
C ALA A 26 3.72 1.95 16.65
N GLU A 27 3.48 1.61 17.92
CA GLU A 27 4.23 2.14 19.05
C GLU A 27 5.72 1.77 18.98
N ALA A 28 6.04 0.49 18.73
CA ALA A 28 7.41 0.03 18.62
C ALA A 28 8.20 0.70 17.48
N GLU A 29 7.52 1.14 16.41
CA GLU A 29 8.13 1.87 15.29
C GLU A 29 8.09 3.41 15.45
N GLU A 30 7.55 3.93 16.55
CA GLU A 30 7.31 5.37 16.75
C GLU A 30 6.47 6.00 15.61
N ARG A 31 5.46 5.26 15.14
CA ARG A 31 4.56 5.65 14.05
C ARG A 31 3.10 5.64 14.52
N SER A 32 2.22 6.19 13.68
CA SER A 32 0.77 6.10 13.89
C SER A 32 0.23 4.82 13.27
N VAL A 33 -0.83 4.26 13.86
CA VAL A 33 -1.56 3.10 13.29
C VAL A 33 -2.02 3.37 11.86
N SER A 34 -2.51 4.58 11.58
CA SER A 34 -2.92 4.98 10.22
C SER A 34 -1.76 4.89 9.22
N TRP A 35 -0.55 5.26 9.63
CA TRP A 35 0.65 5.13 8.79
C TRP A 35 0.99 3.66 8.56
N LEU A 36 1.02 2.84 9.61
CA LEU A 36 1.33 1.41 9.52
C LEU A 36 0.34 0.69 8.59
N VAL A 37 -0.96 0.89 8.81
CA VAL A 37 -2.01 0.31 7.98
C VAL A 37 -1.88 0.76 6.52
N SER A 38 -1.55 2.03 6.27
CA SER A 38 -1.32 2.50 4.89
C SER A 38 -0.17 1.76 4.19
N LYS A 39 0.90 1.41 4.92
CA LYS A 39 2.06 0.67 4.40
C LYS A 39 1.75 -0.79 4.15
N LEU A 40 1.00 -1.42 5.04
CA LEU A 40 0.52 -2.80 4.85
C LEU A 40 -0.38 -2.91 3.62
N ILE A 41 -1.31 -1.96 3.43
CA ILE A 41 -2.19 -1.91 2.26
C ILE A 41 -1.38 -1.66 0.98
N ASP A 42 -0.46 -0.68 0.99
CA ASP A 42 0.41 -0.37 -0.15
C ASP A 42 1.19 -1.62 -0.61
N ARG A 43 1.80 -2.34 0.34
CA ARG A 43 2.50 -3.59 0.06
C ARG A 43 1.58 -4.65 -0.54
N ALA A 44 0.42 -4.89 0.07
CA ALA A 44 -0.54 -5.88 -0.43
C ALA A 44 -1.03 -5.54 -1.86
N LEU A 45 -1.20 -4.25 -2.16
CA LEU A 45 -1.56 -3.78 -3.50
C LEU A 45 -0.42 -3.98 -4.51
N GLN A 46 0.83 -3.74 -4.11
CA GLN A 46 1.99 -4.00 -4.95
C GLN A 46 2.14 -5.50 -5.26
N GLU A 47 1.94 -6.37 -4.27
CA GLU A 47 1.96 -7.83 -4.44
C GLU A 47 0.81 -8.34 -5.34
N ARG A 48 -0.36 -7.70 -5.28
CA ARG A 48 -1.52 -8.04 -6.11
C ARG A 48 -1.39 -7.54 -7.55
N ARG A 49 -0.68 -6.44 -7.79
CA ARG A 49 -0.51 -5.89 -9.14
C ARG A 49 0.21 -6.95 -9.99
N PRO A 50 -0.42 -7.47 -11.05
CA PRO A 50 0.25 -8.41 -11.91
C PRO A 50 1.45 -7.71 -12.55
N ILE A 51 2.54 -8.45 -12.77
CA ILE A 51 3.73 -8.05 -13.53
C ILE A 51 3.34 -7.93 -15.02
N THR A 52 2.29 -7.16 -15.34
CA THR A 52 1.80 -6.93 -16.71
C THR A 52 2.37 -5.63 -17.26
N GLN A 53 3.61 -5.30 -16.90
CA GLN A 53 4.34 -4.19 -17.52
C GLN A 53 5.76 -4.57 -17.98
N THR A 54 6.24 -5.78 -17.71
CA THR A 54 7.54 -6.23 -18.24
C THR A 54 7.43 -6.93 -19.60
N VAL A 55 6.22 -7.34 -20.03
CA VAL A 55 6.04 -8.06 -21.32
C VAL A 55 5.68 -7.13 -22.49
N GLN A 56 5.16 -5.92 -22.25
CA GLN A 56 4.77 -5.00 -23.35
C GLN A 56 5.91 -4.13 -23.89
N GLN A 57 7.01 -3.92 -23.14
CA GLN A 57 8.19 -3.20 -23.66
C GLN A 57 9.14 -4.08 -24.49
N ALA A 58 9.06 -5.41 -24.40
CA ALA A 58 9.91 -6.31 -25.20
C ALA A 58 9.37 -6.55 -26.62
N SER A 59 8.10 -6.27 -26.89
CA SER A 59 7.48 -6.48 -28.21
C SER A 59 7.62 -5.28 -29.16
N GLU A 60 7.98 -4.10 -28.66
CA GLU A 60 8.15 -2.89 -29.50
C GLU A 60 9.57 -2.78 -30.08
N VAL A 61 10.58 -3.40 -29.44
CA VAL A 61 11.98 -3.39 -29.92
C VAL A 61 12.26 -4.43 -31.01
N ALA A 62 11.36 -5.38 -31.26
CA ALA A 62 11.55 -6.47 -32.23
C ALA A 62 10.84 -6.25 -33.58
N SER A 63 10.31 -5.05 -33.84
CA SER A 63 9.60 -4.72 -35.09
C SER A 63 10.03 -3.40 -35.72
N VAL A 64 11.30 -3.03 -35.56
CA VAL A 64 11.92 -2.02 -36.43
C VAL A 64 12.69 -2.77 -37.54
N PRO A 65 12.31 -2.64 -38.83
CA PRO A 65 13.00 -3.28 -39.95
C PRO A 65 14.41 -2.72 -40.19
#